data_AF-A0A3A4WB02-F1
#
_entry.id   AF-A0A3A4WB02-F1
#
_cell.length_a   1.000
_cell.length_b   1.000
_cell.length_c   1.000
_cell.angle_alpha   90.00
_cell.angle_beta   90.00
_cell.angle_gamma   90.00
#
_symmetry.space_group_name_H-M   'P 1'
#
loop_
_entity.id
_entity.type
_entity.pdbx_description
1 polymer ?
#
loop_
_entity_poly.entity_id
_entity_poly.type
_entity_poly.pdbx_seq_one_letter_code
_entity_poly.pdbx_strand_id
1 'polypeptide(L)'
;MGIRADEAHRMSGKPGMVRPLIEAGFDKRAVLDLCRRYDLLNPVYEWRSSVSCFCCFFQKKSDWRGLLKHHPDLYALAEQWENEAWAQQKTRAPFTWNQGFTLTQLRTADERQIALWPDPEEEPCAICST
;
A
#
# COMPACT_ATOMS: atom_id res chain seq x y z
N MET A 1 1.94 5.81 -20.23
CA MET A 1 1.66 5.40 -18.84
C MET A 1 2.79 4.50 -18.35
N GLY A 2 3.37 4.79 -17.18
CA GLY A 2 4.50 4.04 -16.61
C GLY A 2 4.07 2.83 -15.78
N ILE A 3 3.29 1.93 -16.38
CA ILE A 3 2.85 0.69 -15.72
C ILE A 3 3.80 -0.45 -16.07
N ARG A 4 4.13 -1.30 -15.08
CA ARG A 4 5.12 -2.37 -15.25
C ARG A 4 4.58 -3.52 -16.11
N ALA A 5 5.48 -4.34 -16.63
CA ALA A 5 5.13 -5.52 -17.44
C ALA A 5 4.34 -6.58 -16.66
N ASP A 6 4.67 -6.79 -15.38
CA ASP A 6 3.95 -7.69 -14.45
C ASP A 6 2.56 -7.17 -14.04
N GLU A 7 2.22 -5.94 -14.44
CA GLU A 7 0.95 -5.27 -14.14
C GLU A 7 0.10 -5.03 -15.41
N ALA A 8 0.44 -5.69 -16.53
CA ALA A 8 -0.16 -5.43 -17.83
C ALA A 8 -1.68 -5.67 -17.87
N HIS A 9 -2.22 -6.56 -17.03
CA HIS A 9 -3.66 -6.83 -16.95
C HIS A 9 -4.49 -5.59 -16.60
N ARG A 10 -3.91 -4.64 -15.85
CA ARG A 10 -4.53 -3.35 -15.46
C ARG A 10 -4.76 -2.39 -16.64
N MET A 11 -4.25 -2.76 -17.82
CA MET A 11 -4.37 -2.02 -19.08
C MET A 11 -5.44 -2.54 -20.02
N SER A 12 -6.15 -3.61 -19.64
CA SER A 12 -7.28 -4.14 -20.39
C SER A 12 -8.31 -3.04 -20.68
N GLY A 13 -8.75 -2.95 -21.95
CA GLY A 13 -9.74 -1.97 -22.38
C GLY A 13 -9.26 -0.52 -22.58
N LYS A 14 -7.94 -0.25 -22.55
CA LYS A 14 -7.36 1.09 -22.74
C LYS A 14 -6.52 1.20 -24.03
N PRO A 15 -7.15 1.22 -25.23
CA PRO A 15 -6.43 1.30 -26.50
C PRO A 15 -5.73 2.66 -26.68
N GLY A 16 -4.70 2.70 -27.54
CA GLY A 16 -4.04 3.95 -27.97
C GLY A 16 -3.05 4.58 -26.98
N MET A 17 -2.87 4.03 -25.78
CA MET A 17 -1.93 4.57 -24.80
C MET A 17 -0.55 3.91 -24.88
N VAL A 18 0.52 4.71 -24.99
CA VAL A 18 1.92 4.25 -24.97
C VAL A 18 2.28 3.68 -23.59
N ARG A 19 2.91 2.50 -23.55
CA ARG A 19 3.22 1.75 -22.32
C ARG A 19 4.68 1.28 -22.33
N PRO A 20 5.65 2.19 -22.13
CA PRO A 20 7.07 1.90 -22.38
C PRO A 20 7.62 0.74 -21.55
N LEU A 21 7.21 0.62 -20.28
CA LEU A 21 7.71 -0.44 -19.40
C LEU A 21 7.09 -1.81 -19.71
N ILE A 22 5.84 -1.86 -20.18
CA ILE A 22 5.24 -3.10 -20.70
C ILE A 22 5.95 -3.49 -22.01
N GLU A 23 6.12 -2.55 -22.93
CA GLU A 23 6.79 -2.76 -24.23
C GLU A 23 8.25 -3.20 -24.04
N ALA A 24 8.94 -2.69 -23.03
CA ALA A 24 10.30 -3.08 -22.67
C ALA A 24 10.38 -4.37 -21.83
N GLY A 25 9.25 -4.93 -21.38
CA GLY A 25 9.22 -6.12 -20.52
C GLY A 25 9.77 -5.90 -19.10
N PHE A 26 9.72 -4.67 -18.58
CA PHE A 26 10.28 -4.34 -17.28
C PHE A 26 9.28 -4.63 -16.16
N ASP A 27 9.56 -5.68 -15.39
CA ASP A 27 8.84 -6.05 -14.15
C ASP A 27 9.28 -5.18 -12.95
N LYS A 28 8.67 -5.43 -11.77
CA LYS A 28 9.04 -4.74 -10.52
C LYS A 28 10.54 -4.76 -10.23
N ARG A 29 11.20 -5.91 -10.39
CA ARG A 29 12.63 -6.04 -10.09
C ARG A 29 13.46 -5.21 -11.07
N ALA A 30 13.19 -5.34 -12.37
CA ALA A 30 13.88 -4.61 -13.41
C ALA A 30 13.75 -3.09 -13.24
N VAL A 31 12.55 -2.60 -12.88
CA VAL A 31 12.33 -1.17 -12.59
C VAL A 31 13.11 -0.72 -11.35
N LEU A 32 13.07 -1.48 -10.25
CA LEU A 32 13.83 -1.14 -9.04
C LEU A 32 15.34 -1.12 -9.30
N ASP A 33 15.87 -2.08 -10.04
CA ASP A 33 17.30 -2.13 -10.39
C ASP A 33 17.70 -1.02 -11.36
N LEU A 34 16.81 -0.63 -12.27
CA LEU A 34 17.00 0.56 -13.10
C LEU A 34 17.09 1.82 -12.23
N CYS A 35 16.14 2.04 -11.32
CA CYS A 35 16.15 3.20 -10.43
C CYS A 35 17.42 3.23 -9.55
N ARG A 36 17.84 2.10 -8.99
CA ARG A 36 19.07 2.02 -8.18
C ARG A 36 20.32 2.39 -8.97
N ARG A 37 20.45 1.92 -10.21
CA ARG A 37 21.63 2.21 -11.06
C ARG A 37 21.83 3.69 -11.33
N TYR A 38 20.76 4.47 -11.33
CA TYR A 38 20.79 5.91 -11.59
C TYR A 38 20.55 6.77 -10.34
N ASP A 39 20.58 6.17 -9.15
CA ASP A 39 20.30 6.86 -7.87
C ASP A 39 18.93 7.57 -7.85
N LEU A 40 17.94 6.94 -8.47
CA LEU A 40 16.55 7.42 -8.56
C LEU A 40 15.60 6.61 -7.66
N LEU A 41 16.10 5.65 -6.89
CA LEU A 41 15.26 4.85 -6.02
C LEU A 41 14.79 5.69 -4.83
N ASN A 42 13.48 5.81 -4.66
CA ASN A 42 12.91 6.56 -3.55
C ASN A 42 13.26 5.88 -2.19
N PRO A 43 13.81 6.60 -1.20
CA PRO A 43 14.14 6.03 0.11
C PRO A 43 12.96 5.39 0.85
N VAL A 44 11.71 5.74 0.51
CA VAL A 44 10.51 5.14 1.10
C VAL A 44 10.46 3.62 0.89
N TYR A 45 11.10 3.09 -0.14
CA TYR A 45 11.18 1.65 -0.40
C TYR A 45 11.99 0.87 0.66
N GLU A 46 12.70 1.56 1.56
CA GLU A 46 13.37 0.93 2.71
C GLU A 46 12.38 0.38 3.75
N TRP A 47 11.17 0.95 3.81
CA TRP A 47 10.20 0.61 4.84
C TRP A 47 8.74 0.52 4.34
N ARG A 48 8.48 0.88 3.07
CA ARG A 48 7.21 0.62 2.37
C ARG A 48 7.37 -0.28 1.16
N SER A 49 6.33 -1.06 0.90
CA SER A 49 6.21 -1.92 -0.28
C SER A 49 6.01 -1.14 -1.60
N SER A 50 5.44 0.08 -1.51
CA SER A 50 5.13 0.98 -2.62
C SER A 50 5.06 2.44 -2.16
N VAL A 51 5.33 3.36 -3.08
CA VAL A 51 5.07 4.79 -2.87
C VAL A 51 3.56 5.01 -2.99
N SER A 52 2.92 5.44 -1.91
CA SER A 52 1.48 5.72 -1.87
C SER A 52 1.18 6.80 -0.82
N CYS A 53 -0.03 7.38 -0.88
CA CYS A 53 -0.52 8.30 0.15
C CYS A 53 -0.48 7.62 1.53
N PHE A 54 -0.25 8.39 2.61
CA PHE A 54 -0.20 7.85 3.98
C PHE A 54 -1.54 7.28 4.47
N CYS A 55 -2.65 7.68 3.84
CA CYS A 55 -4.02 7.26 4.09
C CYS A 55 -4.55 6.31 3.00
N CYS A 56 -3.66 5.56 2.34
CA CYS A 56 -4.09 4.62 1.31
C CYS A 56 -4.71 3.36 1.94
N PHE A 57 -5.99 3.08 1.61
CA PHE A 57 -6.74 1.88 2.07
C PHE A 57 -6.10 0.55 1.65
N PHE A 58 -5.16 0.60 0.72
CA PHE A 58 -4.47 -0.58 0.20
C PHE A 58 -3.10 -0.81 0.85
N GLN A 59 -2.70 0.05 1.79
CA GLN A 59 -1.45 -0.16 2.51
C GLN A 59 -1.43 -1.51 3.22
N LYS A 60 -0.37 -2.28 2.97
CA LYS A 60 -0.05 -3.49 3.71
C LYS A 60 0.11 -3.18 5.20
N LYS A 61 -0.08 -4.18 6.06
CA LYS A 61 0.16 -4.05 7.50
C LYS A 61 1.62 -3.67 7.76
N SER A 62 2.58 -4.24 7.04
CA SER A 62 3.99 -3.82 7.09
C SER A 62 4.17 -2.33 6.85
N ASP A 63 3.44 -1.77 5.87
CA ASP A 63 3.54 -0.36 5.49
C ASP A 63 2.92 0.56 6.54
N TRP A 64 1.84 0.12 7.22
CA TRP A 64 1.28 0.82 8.37
C TRP A 64 2.22 0.80 9.58
N ARG A 65 2.88 -0.32 9.86
CA ARG A 65 3.91 -0.40 10.91
C ARG A 65 5.11 0.47 10.59
N GLY A 66 5.53 0.48 9.33
CA GLY A 66 6.55 1.39 8.83
C GLY A 66 6.14 2.84 9.00
N LEU A 67 4.89 3.20 8.66
CA LEU A 67 4.37 4.54 8.86
C LEU A 67 4.36 4.94 10.33
N LEU A 68 3.92 4.06 11.23
CA LEU A 68 3.96 4.30 12.68
C LEU A 68 5.38 4.59 13.18
N LYS A 69 6.38 3.87 12.65
CA LYS A 69 7.79 4.04 13.04
C LYS A 69 8.43 5.30 12.46
N HIS A 70 8.20 5.58 11.18
CA HIS A 70 8.90 6.64 10.44
C HIS A 70 8.16 7.98 10.43
N HIS A 71 6.83 7.97 10.51
CA HIS A 71 5.96 9.16 10.49
C HIS A 71 4.77 9.00 11.46
N PRO A 72 5.02 8.96 12.78
CA PRO A 72 3.98 8.71 13.78
C PRO A 72 2.83 9.72 13.74
N ASP A 73 3.08 10.96 13.35
CA ASP A 73 2.05 12.01 13.23
C ASP A 73 1.04 11.72 12.11
N LEU A 74 1.52 11.24 10.96
CA LEU A 74 0.66 10.84 9.84
C LEU A 74 -0.13 9.56 10.17
N TYR A 75 0.48 8.64 10.92
CA TYR A 75 -0.24 7.49 11.46
C TYR A 75 -1.35 7.92 12.42
N ALA A 76 -1.06 8.82 13.36
CA ALA A 76 -2.02 9.33 14.33
C ALA A 76 -3.19 10.05 13.63
N LEU A 77 -2.92 10.82 12.57
CA LEU A 77 -3.96 11.45 11.77
C LEU A 77 -4.86 10.42 11.07
N ALA A 78 -4.28 9.39 10.47
CA ALA A 78 -5.06 8.31 9.86
C ALA A 78 -5.90 7.55 10.90
N GLU A 79 -5.33 7.27 12.07
CA GLU A 79 -6.02 6.64 13.20
C GLU A 79 -7.17 7.51 13.73
N GLN A 80 -6.98 8.83 13.81
CA GLN A 80 -8.03 9.77 14.17
C GLN A 80 -9.19 9.71 13.17
N TRP A 81 -8.91 9.76 11.86
CA TRP A 81 -9.95 9.67 10.83
C TRP A 81 -10.72 8.35 10.89
N GLU A 82 -10.04 7.24 11.18
CA GLU A 82 -10.70 5.94 11.41
C GLU A 82 -11.65 6.02 12.59
N ASN A 83 -11.19 6.51 13.74
CA ASN A 83 -11.98 6.62 14.96
C ASN A 83 -13.18 7.59 14.81
N GLU A 84 -13.00 8.70 14.10
CA GLU A 84 -14.07 9.65 13.78
C GLU A 84 -15.15 8.99 12.92
N ALA A 85 -14.75 8.20 11.93
CA ALA A 85 -15.69 7.45 11.11
C ALA A 85 -16.51 6.45 11.94
N TRP A 86 -15.86 5.72 12.86
CA TRP A 86 -16.55 4.85 13.82
C TRP A 86 -17.54 5.60 14.71
N ALA A 87 -17.17 6.77 15.23
CA ALA A 87 -18.02 7.56 16.13
C ALA A 87 -19.27 8.14 15.45
N GLN A 88 -19.18 8.45 14.16
CA GLN A 88 -20.28 9.06 13.39
C GLN A 88 -21.26 8.02 12.81
N GLN A 89 -20.93 6.73 12.85
CA GLN A 89 -21.68 5.71 12.12
C GLN A 89 -22.88 5.17 12.91
N LYS A 90 -24.10 5.47 12.43
CA LYS A 90 -25.37 5.08 13.08
C LYS A 90 -26.07 3.86 12.47
N THR A 91 -25.72 3.44 11.24
CA THR A 91 -26.54 2.49 10.47
C THR A 91 -25.75 1.47 9.63
N ARG A 92 -24.42 1.57 9.53
CA ARG A 92 -23.60 0.67 8.67
C ARG A 92 -22.34 0.23 9.39
N ALA A 93 -21.77 -0.89 8.94
CA ALA A 93 -20.48 -1.38 9.43
C ALA A 93 -19.43 -0.27 9.36
N PRO A 94 -18.67 -0.05 10.44
CA PRO A 94 -17.78 1.09 10.57
C PRO A 94 -16.57 0.99 9.65
N PHE A 95 -16.10 2.14 9.17
CA PHE A 95 -14.95 2.23 8.28
C PHE A 95 -13.65 1.78 8.98
N THR A 96 -12.84 0.99 8.28
CA THR A 96 -11.48 0.62 8.70
C THR A 96 -10.53 0.73 7.52
N TRP A 97 -9.28 1.15 7.77
CA TRP A 97 -8.27 1.26 6.72
C TRP A 97 -7.88 -0.09 6.14
N ASN A 98 -7.98 -1.16 6.94
CA ASN A 98 -7.69 -2.52 6.54
C ASN A 98 -8.75 -3.49 7.04
N GLN A 99 -8.96 -4.56 6.27
CA GLN A 99 -9.85 -5.63 6.68
C GLN A 99 -9.17 -6.46 7.78
N GLY A 100 -9.85 -6.58 8.93
CA GLY A 100 -9.45 -7.48 10.02
C GLY A 100 -8.75 -6.82 11.21
N PHE A 101 -8.31 -5.56 11.12
CA PHE A 101 -7.77 -4.81 12.26
C PHE A 101 -7.96 -3.29 12.11
N THR A 102 -8.05 -2.58 13.23
CA THR A 102 -8.00 -1.11 13.29
C THR A 102 -6.56 -0.62 13.52
N LEU A 103 -6.28 0.65 13.22
CA LEU A 103 -4.98 1.25 13.51
C LEU A 103 -4.71 1.33 15.02
N THR A 104 -5.74 1.52 15.84
CA THR A 104 -5.62 1.45 17.32
C THR A 104 -5.16 0.06 17.77
N GLN A 105 -5.73 -1.01 17.18
CA GLN A 105 -5.32 -2.39 17.45
C GLN A 105 -3.88 -2.63 16.98
N LEU A 106 -3.54 -2.19 15.77
CA LEU A 106 -2.19 -2.37 15.21
C LEU A 106 -1.12 -1.62 16.02
N ARG A 107 -1.43 -0.43 16.56
CA ARG A 107 -0.52 0.37 17.38
C ARG A 107 -0.11 -0.36 18.67
N THR A 108 -1.06 -1.09 19.26
CA THR A 108 -0.91 -1.74 20.56
C THR A 108 -0.59 -3.23 20.47
N ALA A 109 -0.65 -3.80 19.26
CA ALA A 109 -0.42 -5.21 19.01
C ALA A 109 1.02 -5.64 19.32
N ASP A 110 1.16 -6.76 20.01
CA ASP A 110 2.45 -7.44 20.18
C ASP A 110 2.85 -8.24 18.93
N GLU A 111 4.08 -8.75 18.90
CA GLU A 111 4.60 -9.51 17.75
C GLU A 111 3.78 -10.78 17.45
N ARG A 112 3.17 -11.41 18.46
CA ARG A 112 2.35 -12.61 18.27
C ARG A 112 1.04 -12.26 17.59
N GLN A 113 0.38 -11.18 18.02
CA GLN A 113 -0.83 -10.65 17.40
C GLN A 113 -0.55 -10.20 15.96
N ILE A 114 0.58 -9.53 15.73
CA ILE A 114 1.01 -9.11 14.40
C ILE A 114 1.21 -10.32 13.47
N ALA A 115 1.74 -11.44 13.97
CA ALA A 115 1.91 -12.65 13.18
C ALA A 115 0.59 -13.26 12.69
N LEU A 116 -0.54 -12.99 13.38
CA LEU A 116 -1.88 -13.44 12.97
C LEU A 116 -2.46 -12.67 11.79
N TRP A 117 -1.86 -11.54 11.42
CA TRP A 117 -2.31 -10.69 10.31
C TRP A 117 -1.31 -10.70 9.15
N PRO A 118 -0.95 -11.85 8.54
CA PRO A 118 0.11 -11.90 7.54
C PRO A 118 -0.17 -10.94 6.38
N ASP A 119 0.87 -10.25 5.91
CA ASP A 119 0.74 -9.49 4.68
C ASP A 119 0.59 -10.48 3.52
N PRO A 120 -0.32 -10.24 2.56
CA PRO A 120 -0.44 -11.10 1.40
C PRO A 120 0.88 -11.13 0.62
N GLU A 121 1.29 -12.34 0.22
CA GLU A 121 2.53 -12.57 -0.54
C GLU A 121 2.50 -11.85 -1.89
N GLU A 122 1.33 -11.76 -2.53
CA GLU A 122 1.13 -11.02 -3.79
C GLU A 122 0.23 -9.78 -3.64
N GLU A 123 0.56 -8.78 -4.49
CA GLU A 123 -0.11 -7.49 -4.80
C GLU A 123 -0.61 -6.61 -3.63
N PRO A 124 -0.02 -5.41 -3.42
CA PRO A 124 -0.39 -4.47 -2.36
C PRO A 124 -1.70 -3.72 -2.63
N CYS A 125 -2.56 -4.13 -3.56
CA CYS A 125 -3.67 -3.28 -3.96
C CYS A 125 -4.87 -4.01 -4.53
N ALA A 126 -6.06 -3.74 -3.97
CA ALA A 126 -7.32 -4.24 -4.53
C ALA A 126 -7.68 -3.58 -5.88
N ILE A 127 -6.98 -2.51 -6.30
CA ILE A 127 -7.03 -1.97 -7.68
C ILE A 127 -6.39 -2.96 -8.67
N CYS A 128 -5.54 -3.88 -8.19
CA CYS A 128 -4.79 -4.82 -9.01
C CYS A 128 -5.38 -6.24 -9.03
N SER A 129 -6.39 -6.53 -8.21
CA SER A 129 -7.00 -7.86 -8.08
C SER A 129 -8.27 -8.06 -8.94
N THR A 130 -8.52 -7.19 -9.92
CA THR A 130 -9.60 -7.30 -10.92
C THR A 130 -9.12 -6.86 -12.28
#